data_AF-A0A6G3Y1W6-F1
#
_entry.id   AF-A0A6G3Y1W6-F1
#
_cell.length_a   1.000
_cell.length_b   1.000
_cell.length_c   1.000
_cell.angle_alpha   90.00
_cell.angle_beta   90.00
_cell.angle_gamma   90.00
#
_symmetry.space_group_name_H-M   'P 1'
#
loop_
_entity.id
_entity.type
_entity.pdbx_description
1 polymer ?
#
loop_
_entity_poly.entity_id
_entity_poly.type
_entity_poly.pdbx_seq_one_letter_code
_entity_poly.pdbx_strand_id
1 'polypeptide(L)'
;PGQVEGYTKLFDGTAASLAKWEHVGGGKFELNEEEGSITSSTTVGGMGMLWLPNRAYGDYSLKLQWRDDAPGSGNANGGVFVRFPKVHDHPEESRPEWVAIKYGHEIQINDRPDGDMYKT
;
A
#
# COMPACT_ATOMS: atom_id res chain seq x y z
N PRO A 1 -0.82 11.28 -20.83
CA PRO A 1 -1.44 11.59 -19.51
C PRO A 1 -0.46 11.27 -18.37
N GLY A 2 -0.03 12.25 -17.56
CA GLY A 2 0.69 11.95 -16.32
C GLY A 2 1.78 12.93 -15.85
N GLN A 3 2.31 13.81 -16.70
CA GLN A 3 3.24 14.84 -16.24
C GLN A 3 2.52 16.16 -16.06
N VAL A 4 2.04 16.38 -14.84
CA VAL A 4 1.59 17.69 -14.38
C VAL A 4 2.70 18.19 -13.47
N GLU A 5 3.23 19.40 -13.71
CA GLU A 5 4.12 20.06 -12.76
C GLU A 5 3.49 20.05 -11.35
N GLY A 6 4.29 19.77 -10.32
CA GLY A 6 3.85 19.83 -8.92
C GLY A 6 3.70 18.50 -8.17
N TYR A 7 3.76 17.34 -8.84
CA TYR A 7 3.80 16.05 -8.13
C TYR A 7 5.22 15.69 -7.67
N THR A 8 5.35 15.29 -6.41
CA THR A 8 6.59 14.70 -5.86
C THR A 8 6.48 13.18 -5.88
N LYS A 9 7.49 12.49 -6.44
CA LYS A 9 7.53 11.03 -6.43
C LYS A 9 7.75 10.52 -5.00
N LEU A 10 6.82 9.70 -4.52
CA LEU A 10 7.00 8.94 -3.26
C LEU A 10 7.80 7.64 -3.50
N PHE A 11 7.70 7.12 -4.72
CA PHE A 11 8.42 5.96 -5.22
C PHE A 11 8.75 6.21 -6.69
N ASP A 12 9.96 5.88 -7.11
CA ASP A 12 10.48 6.14 -8.46
C ASP A 12 10.99 4.89 -9.18
N GLY A 13 10.70 3.71 -8.64
CA GLY A 13 11.13 2.43 -9.19
C GLY A 13 12.50 1.96 -8.68
N THR A 14 13.16 2.72 -7.81
CA THR A 14 14.49 2.36 -7.29
C THR A 14 14.45 1.79 -5.88
N ALA A 15 15.44 0.97 -5.53
CA ALA A 15 15.64 0.49 -4.16
C ALA A 15 15.83 1.66 -3.18
N ALA A 16 16.46 2.74 -3.62
CA ALA A 16 16.69 3.94 -2.81
C ALA A 16 15.38 4.67 -2.44
N SER A 17 14.38 4.70 -3.34
CA SER A 17 13.07 5.25 -3.00
C SER A 17 12.25 4.26 -2.17
N LEU A 18 12.34 2.95 -2.41
CA LEU A 18 11.68 1.93 -1.59
C LEU A 18 12.22 1.91 -0.15
N ALA A 19 13.52 2.12 0.07
CA ALA A 19 14.14 2.16 1.39
C ALA A 19 13.60 3.27 2.32
N LYS A 20 12.82 4.21 1.77
CA LYS A 20 12.11 5.25 2.54
C LYS A 20 10.83 4.73 3.18
N TRP A 21 10.34 3.56 2.75
CA TRP A 21 9.15 2.90 3.22
C TRP A 21 9.52 1.85 4.26
N GLU A 22 8.61 1.61 5.19
CA GLU A 22 8.76 0.62 6.24
C GLU A 22 7.67 -0.44 6.08
N HIS A 23 8.07 -1.70 6.22
CA HIS A 23 7.13 -2.82 6.27
C HIS A 23 6.81 -3.14 7.73
N VAL A 24 5.51 -3.31 8.03
CA VAL A 24 5.01 -3.73 9.34
C VAL A 24 4.03 -4.89 9.19
N GLY A 25 3.94 -5.71 10.24
CA GLY A 25 3.10 -6.92 10.24
C GLY A 25 3.80 -8.14 9.65
N GLY A 26 2.98 -9.10 9.18
CA GLY A 26 3.44 -10.25 8.42
C GLY A 26 3.46 -10.00 6.91
N GLY A 27 3.61 -11.06 6.11
CA GLY A 27 3.78 -10.91 4.67
C GLY A 27 5.12 -10.27 4.31
N LYS A 28 5.22 -9.76 3.07
CA LYS A 28 6.41 -9.04 2.59
C LYS A 28 6.07 -8.22 1.33
N PHE A 29 6.73 -7.08 1.18
CA PHE A 29 6.77 -6.34 -0.09
C PHE A 29 8.21 -6.26 -0.59
N GLU A 30 8.39 -6.37 -1.90
CA GLU A 30 9.70 -6.34 -2.55
C GLU A 30 9.68 -5.47 -3.80
N LEU A 31 10.85 -4.97 -4.19
CA LEU A 31 11.06 -4.31 -5.46
C LEU A 31 11.20 -5.37 -6.57
N ASN A 32 10.39 -5.25 -7.61
CA ASN A 32 10.71 -5.85 -8.90
C ASN A 32 11.70 -4.93 -9.61
N GLU A 33 12.99 -5.30 -9.64
CA GLU A 33 14.06 -4.46 -10.20
C GLU A 33 13.98 -4.30 -11.72
N GLU A 34 13.40 -5.27 -12.43
CA GLU A 34 13.27 -5.22 -13.88
C GLU A 34 12.20 -4.21 -14.33
N GLU A 35 11.08 -4.17 -13.61
CA GLU A 35 9.94 -3.30 -13.93
C GLU A 35 9.92 -1.97 -13.15
N GLY A 36 10.63 -1.91 -12.01
CA GLY A 36 10.56 -0.79 -11.08
C GLY A 36 9.21 -0.69 -10.36
N SER A 37 8.57 -1.84 -10.07
CA SER A 37 7.28 -1.93 -9.35
C SER A 37 7.47 -2.53 -7.95
N ILE A 38 6.52 -2.29 -7.05
CA ILE A 38 6.48 -2.95 -5.74
C ILE A 38 5.46 -4.08 -5.84
N THR A 39 5.83 -5.29 -5.43
CA THR A 39 4.92 -6.45 -5.38
C THR A 39 4.88 -7.07 -3.99
N SER A 40 3.73 -7.64 -3.63
CA SER A 40 3.56 -8.41 -2.39
C SER A 40 4.01 -9.86 -2.59
N SER A 41 4.65 -10.44 -1.59
CA SER A 41 5.11 -11.83 -1.64
C SER A 41 3.94 -12.83 -1.68
N THR A 42 4.10 -13.87 -2.52
CA THR A 42 3.20 -15.03 -2.57
C THR A 42 3.66 -16.18 -1.68
N THR A 43 4.82 -16.06 -1.03
CA THR A 43 5.47 -17.13 -0.25
C THR A 43 5.62 -16.80 1.23
N VAL A 44 5.60 -15.52 1.60
CA VAL A 44 5.60 -15.08 3.00
C VAL A 44 4.16 -14.83 3.44
N GLY A 45 3.68 -15.63 4.38
CA GLY A 45 2.32 -15.49 4.91
C GLY A 45 2.17 -14.35 5.91
N GLY A 46 0.94 -13.85 6.05
CA GLY A 46 0.55 -12.84 7.03
C GLY A 46 -0.03 -11.58 6.39
N MET A 47 -0.76 -10.80 7.20
CA MET A 47 -1.23 -9.47 6.80
C MET A 47 -0.11 -8.47 7.06
N GLY A 48 0.19 -7.63 6.07
CA GLY A 48 1.28 -6.67 6.15
C GLY A 48 0.92 -5.35 5.51
N MET A 49 1.67 -4.32 5.90
CA MET A 49 1.53 -2.98 5.37
C MET A 49 2.89 -2.41 5.04
N LEU A 50 3.02 -1.85 3.84
CA LEU A 50 4.17 -1.02 3.47
C LEU A 50 3.74 0.45 3.59
N TRP A 51 4.30 1.17 4.56
CA TRP A 51 3.90 2.55 4.86
C TRP A 51 5.08 3.52 4.74
N LEU A 52 4.79 4.80 4.54
CA LEU A 52 5.80 5.86 4.37
C LEU A 52 5.91 6.70 5.67
N PRO A 53 6.91 6.46 6.55
CA PRO A 53 7.01 7.12 7.85
C PRO A 53 7.43 8.59 7.82
N ASN A 54 8.02 9.04 6.72
CA ASN A 54 8.84 10.26 6.71
C ASN A 54 8.04 11.56 6.85
N ARG A 55 6.75 11.57 6.50
CA ARG A 55 5.96 12.81 6.50
C ARG A 55 4.45 12.54 6.56
N ALA A 56 3.75 13.33 7.37
CA ALA A 56 2.31 13.48 7.28
C ALA A 56 1.93 14.49 6.19
N TYR A 57 0.92 14.14 5.40
CA TYR A 57 0.36 15.00 4.36
C TYR A 57 -1.00 15.53 4.83
N GLY A 58 -1.20 16.85 4.74
CA GLY A 58 -2.48 17.50 5.02
C GLY A 58 -3.45 17.31 3.86
N ASP A 59 -3.61 18.36 3.05
CA ASP A 59 -4.32 18.25 1.77
C ASP A 59 -3.35 17.89 0.66
N TYR A 60 -3.71 16.90 -0.15
CA TYR A 60 -2.88 16.40 -1.24
C TYR A 60 -3.73 15.71 -2.31
N SER A 61 -3.13 15.55 -3.49
CA SER A 61 -3.60 14.65 -4.54
C SER A 61 -2.60 13.51 -4.67
N LEU A 62 -3.08 12.27 -4.65
CA LEU A 62 -2.27 11.07 -4.88
C LEU A 62 -2.56 10.50 -6.25
N LYS A 63 -1.51 10.10 -6.96
CA LYS A 63 -1.58 9.35 -8.21
C LYS A 63 -0.71 8.12 -8.07
N LEU A 64 -1.25 6.98 -8.47
CA LEU A 64 -0.52 5.73 -8.56
C LEU A 64 -1.07 4.90 -9.72
N GLN A 65 -0.28 3.93 -10.16
CA GLN A 65 -0.71 2.85 -11.02
C GLN A 65 -0.62 1.56 -10.21
N TRP A 66 -1.56 0.66 -10.42
CA TRP A 66 -1.59 -0.67 -9.80
C TRP A 66 -1.98 -1.69 -10.87
N ARG A 67 -1.68 -2.95 -10.61
CA ARG A 67 -2.19 -4.09 -11.37
C ARG A 67 -2.53 -5.21 -10.41
N ASP A 68 -3.49 -6.05 -10.78
CA ASP A 68 -3.66 -7.35 -10.15
C ASP A 68 -2.55 -8.27 -10.68
N ASP A 69 -1.78 -8.87 -9.77
CA ASP A 69 -0.66 -9.78 -10.05
C ASP A 69 -0.98 -11.22 -9.61
N ALA A 70 -2.25 -11.51 -9.30
CA ALA A 70 -2.68 -12.84 -8.89
C ALA A 70 -2.49 -13.88 -10.03
N PRO A 71 -2.01 -15.10 -9.71
CA PRO A 71 -1.80 -16.12 -10.71
C PRO A 71 -3.13 -16.70 -11.22
N GLY A 72 -3.16 -17.05 -12.51
CA GLY A 72 -4.26 -17.77 -13.13
C GLY A 72 -5.56 -16.95 -13.18
N SER A 73 -6.64 -17.51 -12.63
CA SER A 73 -7.94 -16.84 -12.51
C SER A 73 -8.17 -16.27 -11.11
N GLY A 74 -7.11 -16.07 -10.33
CA GLY A 74 -7.18 -15.44 -9.03
C GLY A 74 -7.43 -13.94 -9.14
N ASN A 75 -7.85 -13.34 -8.03
CA ASN A 75 -7.90 -11.89 -7.87
C ASN A 75 -7.19 -11.50 -6.59
N ALA A 76 -6.19 -10.62 -6.69
CA ALA A 76 -5.54 -10.04 -5.53
C ALA A 76 -6.49 -9.05 -4.86
N ASN A 77 -6.41 -8.98 -3.55
CA ASN A 77 -7.11 -7.97 -2.75
C ASN A 77 -6.07 -7.18 -1.98
N GLY A 78 -6.11 -5.86 -2.15
CA GLY A 78 -5.32 -4.92 -1.39
C GLY A 78 -5.98 -3.56 -1.33
N GLY A 79 -5.20 -2.55 -0.94
CA GLY A 79 -5.72 -1.20 -0.82
C GLY A 79 -4.62 -0.19 -0.56
N VAL A 80 -4.96 1.07 -0.83
CA VAL A 80 -4.14 2.22 -0.43
C VAL A 80 -4.81 2.86 0.77
N PHE A 81 -4.08 2.90 1.88
CA PHE A 81 -4.56 3.51 3.11
C PHE A 81 -4.07 4.95 3.23
N VAL A 82 -4.96 5.84 3.68
CA VAL A 82 -4.69 7.27 3.82
C VAL A 82 -5.31 7.82 5.11
N ARG A 83 -4.81 8.98 5.57
CA ARG A 83 -5.32 9.70 6.75
C ARG A 83 -5.45 8.83 8.01
N PHE A 84 -4.44 8.01 8.29
CA PHE A 84 -4.35 7.18 9.49
C PHE A 84 -3.31 7.72 10.48
N PRO A 85 -3.41 7.39 11.79
CA PRO A 85 -2.39 7.75 12.77
C PRO A 85 -1.08 6.97 12.54
N LYS A 86 -0.03 7.28 13.30
CA LYS A 86 1.20 6.47 13.27
C LYS A 86 0.88 5.00 13.59
N VAL A 87 1.51 4.08 12.86
CA VAL A 87 1.23 2.63 12.97
C VAL A 87 1.83 2.01 14.24
N HIS A 88 2.93 2.56 14.74
CA HIS A 88 3.58 2.08 15.96
C HIS A 88 2.96 2.71 17.20
N ASP A 89 2.89 1.92 18.27
CA ASP A 89 2.46 2.34 19.61
C ASP A 89 1.05 2.96 19.67
N HIS A 90 0.14 2.51 18.80
CA HIS A 90 -1.26 2.96 18.86
C HIS A 90 -1.93 2.43 20.15
N PRO A 91 -2.59 3.28 20.95
CA PRO A 91 -3.07 2.91 22.29
C PRO A 91 -4.16 1.82 22.28
N GLU A 92 -4.88 1.68 21.16
CA GLU A 92 -6.02 0.75 21.02
C GLU A 92 -5.79 -0.36 19.99
N GLU A 93 -4.65 -0.38 19.29
CA GLU A 93 -4.33 -1.42 18.32
C GLU A 93 -2.84 -1.75 18.38
N SER A 94 -2.53 -2.91 18.95
CA SER A 94 -1.14 -3.35 19.15
C SER A 94 -0.49 -3.89 17.87
N ARG A 95 -1.27 -4.14 16.81
CA ARG A 95 -0.77 -4.66 15.54
C ARG A 95 -0.59 -3.52 14.55
N PRO A 96 0.64 -3.13 14.21
CA PRO A 96 0.90 -1.94 13.41
C PRO A 96 0.24 -2.01 12.02
N GLU A 97 0.16 -3.19 11.41
CA GLU A 97 -0.49 -3.39 10.11
C GLU A 97 -2.00 -3.18 10.14
N TRP A 98 -2.64 -3.21 11.31
CA TRP A 98 -4.08 -3.01 11.47
C TRP A 98 -4.46 -1.56 11.79
N VAL A 99 -3.51 -0.71 12.15
CA VAL A 99 -3.79 0.67 12.54
C VAL A 99 -4.43 1.44 11.39
N ALA A 100 -3.86 1.39 10.19
CA ALA A 100 -4.46 2.09 9.05
C ALA A 100 -5.77 1.46 8.56
N ILE A 101 -5.92 0.14 8.77
CA ILE A 101 -7.16 -0.58 8.42
C ILE A 101 -8.31 -0.12 9.32
N LYS A 102 -8.07 0.05 10.62
CA LYS A 102 -9.11 0.44 11.59
C LYS A 102 -9.33 1.95 11.69
N TYR A 103 -8.27 2.73 11.57
CA TYR A 103 -8.28 4.16 11.89
C TYR A 103 -7.91 5.06 10.71
N GLY A 104 -7.87 4.50 9.49
CA GLY A 104 -7.66 5.22 8.25
C GLY A 104 -8.83 5.14 7.28
N HIS A 105 -8.61 5.69 6.10
CA HIS A 105 -9.49 5.47 4.94
C HIS A 105 -8.79 4.54 3.96
N GLU A 106 -9.51 3.54 3.50
CA GLU A 106 -9.05 2.61 2.47
C GLU A 106 -9.60 3.01 1.11
N ILE A 107 -8.71 3.16 0.14
CA ILE A 107 -9.05 3.13 -1.27
C ILE A 107 -8.84 1.68 -1.72
N GLN A 108 -9.95 0.96 -1.89
CA GLN A 108 -9.93 -0.46 -2.24
C GLN A 108 -9.26 -0.68 -3.59
N ILE A 109 -8.40 -1.70 -3.67
CA ILE A 109 -7.88 -2.25 -4.91
C ILE A 109 -8.28 -3.73 -4.94
N ASN A 110 -9.30 -4.03 -5.74
CA ASN A 110 -9.85 -5.37 -5.85
C ASN A 110 -10.41 -5.52 -7.27
N ASP A 111 -9.91 -6.52 -8.01
CA ASP A 111 -10.37 -6.81 -9.37
C ASP A 111 -11.42 -7.93 -9.42
N ARG A 112 -11.99 -8.27 -8.26
CA ARG A 112 -13.07 -9.26 -8.20
C ARG A 112 -14.32 -8.77 -8.92
N PRO A 113 -14.89 -9.57 -9.85
CA PRO A 113 -16.04 -9.17 -10.65
C PRO A 113 -17.34 -9.04 -9.85
N ASP A 114 -17.42 -9.69 -8.69
CA ASP A 114 -18.54 -9.60 -7.74
C ASP A 114 -18.38 -8.45 -6.72
N GLY A 115 -17.26 -7.72 -6.79
CA GLY A 115 -16.95 -6.61 -5.89
C GLY A 115 -16.64 -7.06 -4.45
N ASP A 116 -16.62 -6.10 -3.52
CA ASP A 116 -16.60 -6.37 -2.08
C ASP A 116 -17.94 -5.91 -1.48
N MET A 117 -18.72 -6.84 -0.94
CA MET A 117 -20.05 -6.57 -0.37
C MET A 117 -20.05 -5.54 0.76
N TYR A 118 -18.90 -5.24 1.37
CA TYR A 118 -18.79 -4.31 2.49
C TYR A 118 -18.21 -2.94 2.10
N LYS A 119 -17.90 -2.73 0.82
CA LYS A 119 -17.26 -1.51 0.32
C LYS A 119 -18.00 -1.06 -0.95
N THR A 120 -18.94 -0.13 -0.80
CA THR A 120 -19.60 0.58 -1.92
C THR A 120 -18.83 1.81 -2.34
#